data_AF-A0A8H5CIC0-F1
#
_entry.id   AF-A0A8H5CIC0-F1
#
_cell.length_a   1.000
_cell.length_b   1.000
_cell.length_c   1.000
_cell.angle_alpha   90.00
_cell.angle_beta   90.00
_cell.angle_gamma   90.00
#
_symmetry.space_group_name_H-M   'P 1'
#
loop_
_entity.id
_entity.type
_entity.pdbx_description
1 polymer ?
#
loop_
_entity_poly.entity_id
_entity_poly.type
_entity_poly.pdbx_seq_one_letter_code
_entity_poly.pdbx_strand_id
1 'polypeptide(L)'
;MSAEDVAEALELLRSFSVFVNVEFCAIGVSLCTTAATISYFRRLLPEPRRKKLPFLLLSIVLSGLYVINGVLDSYIVNTYLAFWASKVDVDEAALYALGTPSAVSSIVQTVASALANCTMIYRCYCLYSDRIWVLVVPILMDTRFVYGSGRHFND
;
A
#
# COMPACT_ATOMS: atom_id res chain seq x y z
N MET A 1 -30.05 15.34 -18.96
CA MET A 1 -28.63 15.46 -18.62
C MET A 1 -28.27 16.90 -18.85
N SER A 2 -28.15 17.66 -17.78
CA SER A 2 -27.81 19.08 -17.79
C SER A 2 -26.30 19.24 -18.10
N ALA A 3 -25.88 20.44 -18.50
CA ALA A 3 -24.45 20.73 -18.67
C ALA A 3 -23.69 20.66 -17.32
N GLU A 4 -24.39 20.86 -16.21
CA GLU A 4 -23.88 20.73 -14.84
C GLU A 4 -23.55 19.26 -14.51
N ASP A 5 -24.45 18.33 -14.84
CA ASP A 5 -24.25 16.88 -14.61
C ASP A 5 -23.00 16.37 -15.36
N VAL A 6 -22.71 16.94 -16.54
CA VAL A 6 -21.55 16.58 -17.37
C VAL A 6 -20.25 17.13 -16.79
N ALA A 7 -20.28 18.33 -16.22
CA ALA A 7 -19.11 18.95 -15.60
C ALA A 7 -18.71 18.21 -14.30
N GLU A 8 -19.69 17.89 -13.47
CA GLU A 8 -19.49 17.11 -12.24
C GLU A 8 -18.94 15.70 -12.53
N ALA A 9 -19.47 15.04 -13.58
CA ALA A 9 -18.95 13.78 -14.07
C ALA A 9 -17.47 13.84 -14.47
N LEU A 10 -17.09 14.91 -15.17
CA LEU A 10 -15.73 15.13 -15.64
C LEU A 10 -14.75 15.38 -14.49
N GLU A 11 -15.15 16.14 -13.47
CA GLU A 11 -14.33 16.38 -12.28
C GLU A 11 -14.13 15.12 -11.43
N LEU A 12 -15.17 14.32 -11.25
CA LEU A 12 -15.08 13.02 -10.59
C LEU A 12 -14.15 12.06 -11.34
N LEU A 13 -14.32 11.91 -12.65
CA LEU A 13 -13.44 11.08 -13.49
C LEU A 13 -11.98 11.54 -13.43
N ARG A 14 -11.75 12.85 -13.42
CA ARG A 14 -10.40 13.42 -13.31
C ARG A 14 -9.77 13.13 -11.94
N SER A 15 -10.51 13.36 -10.86
CA SER A 15 -10.05 13.08 -9.50
C SER A 15 -9.73 11.60 -9.31
N PHE A 16 -10.59 10.74 -9.85
CA PHE A 16 -10.42 9.29 -9.83
C PHE A 16 -9.21 8.82 -10.64
N SER A 17 -9.01 9.36 -11.85
CA SER A 17 -7.83 9.07 -12.67
C SER A 17 -6.52 9.47 -11.96
N VAL A 18 -6.51 10.61 -11.28
CA VAL A 18 -5.35 11.05 -10.49
C VAL A 18 -5.08 10.09 -9.34
N PHE A 19 -6.11 9.71 -8.57
CA PHE A 19 -5.98 8.78 -7.45
C PHE A 19 -5.38 7.43 -7.88
N VAL A 20 -5.94 6.81 -8.91
CA VAL A 20 -5.49 5.51 -9.43
C VAL A 20 -4.05 5.56 -9.92
N ASN A 21 -3.66 6.61 -10.65
CA ASN A 21 -2.29 6.77 -11.13
C ASN A 21 -1.29 6.92 -9.98
N VAL A 22 -1.64 7.68 -8.93
CA VAL A 22 -0.79 7.85 -7.75
C VAL A 22 -0.60 6.53 -7.00
N GLU A 23 -1.65 5.74 -6.84
CA GLU A 23 -1.58 4.41 -6.22
C GLU A 23 -0.69 3.44 -7.00
N PHE A 24 -0.88 3.32 -8.32
CA PHE A 24 -0.04 2.46 -9.15
C PHE A 24 1.42 2.92 -9.15
N CYS A 25 1.69 4.23 -9.15
CA CYS A 25 3.03 4.76 -8.96
C CYS A 25 3.62 4.36 -7.60
N ALA A 26 2.85 4.46 -6.51
CA ALA A 26 3.31 4.07 -5.18
C ALA A 26 3.61 2.56 -5.08
N ILE A 27 2.78 1.70 -5.68
CA ILE A 27 3.03 0.26 -5.79
C ILE A 27 4.31 -0.01 -6.60
N GLY A 28 4.48 0.66 -7.74
CA GLY A 28 5.67 0.54 -8.58
C GLY A 28 6.95 0.93 -7.84
N VAL A 29 6.95 2.07 -7.13
CA VAL A 29 8.07 2.51 -6.29
C VAL A 29 8.36 1.48 -5.19
N SER A 30 7.33 0.92 -4.56
CA SER A 30 7.47 -0.10 -3.51
C SER A 30 8.09 -1.40 -4.04
N LEU A 31 7.70 -1.85 -5.23
CA LEU A 31 8.31 -3.01 -5.88
C LEU A 31 9.77 -2.74 -6.29
N CYS A 32 10.05 -1.58 -6.88
CA CYS A 32 11.40 -1.19 -7.27
C CYS A 32 12.35 -1.08 -6.06
N THR A 33 11.90 -0.46 -4.97
CA THR A 33 12.68 -0.34 -3.72
C THR A 33 12.90 -1.70 -3.07
N THR A 34 11.91 -2.59 -3.08
CA THR A 34 12.06 -3.98 -2.60
C THR A 34 13.09 -4.74 -3.44
N ALA A 35 13.00 -4.66 -4.77
CA ALA A 35 13.95 -5.29 -5.70
C ALA A 35 15.38 -4.74 -5.56
N ALA A 36 15.52 -3.42 -5.42
CA ALA A 36 16.80 -2.76 -5.15
C ALA A 36 17.37 -3.22 -3.81
N THR A 37 16.54 -3.35 -2.78
CA THR A 37 16.94 -3.82 -1.46
C THR A 37 17.43 -5.27 -1.50
N ILE A 38 16.70 -6.17 -2.16
CA ILE A 38 17.14 -7.56 -2.37
C ILE A 38 18.48 -7.61 -3.10
N SER A 39 18.63 -6.80 -4.15
CA SER A 39 19.86 -6.71 -4.95
C SER A 39 21.05 -6.22 -4.13
N TYR A 40 20.84 -5.18 -3.33
CA TYR A 40 21.85 -4.62 -2.44
C TYR A 40 22.25 -5.63 -1.35
N PHE A 41 21.26 -6.28 -0.74
CA PHE A 41 21.47 -7.28 0.32
C PHE A 41 22.21 -8.54 -0.18
N ARG A 42 22.00 -8.91 -1.45
CA ARG A 42 22.80 -9.96 -2.11
C ARG A 42 24.26 -9.57 -2.30
N ARG A 43 24.55 -8.28 -2.55
CA ARG A 43 25.89 -7.78 -2.91
C ARG A 43 26.76 -7.40 -1.70
N LEU A 44 26.19 -6.79 -0.66
CA LEU A 44 27.01 -6.04 0.31
C LEU A 44 27.58 -6.79 1.51
N LEU A 45 27.03 -7.94 1.91
CA LEU A 45 27.43 -8.55 3.18
C LEU A 45 27.82 -10.02 3.02
N PRO A 46 29.00 -10.43 3.52
CA PRO A 46 29.28 -11.83 3.87
C PRO A 46 28.48 -12.22 5.13
N GLU A 47 27.19 -11.94 5.15
CA GLU A 47 26.29 -12.44 6.18
C GLU A 47 26.12 -13.96 6.02
N PRO A 48 26.08 -14.72 7.12
CA PRO A 48 25.81 -16.15 7.05
C PRO A 48 24.46 -16.38 6.38
N ARG A 49 24.42 -17.30 5.41
CA ARG A 49 23.22 -17.61 4.58
C ARG A 49 21.92 -17.77 5.39
N ARG A 50 22.01 -18.21 6.65
CA ARG A 50 20.89 -18.35 7.59
C ARG A 50 20.14 -17.05 7.90
N LYS A 51 20.83 -15.90 7.95
CA LYS A 51 20.18 -14.59 8.22
C LYS A 51 19.51 -14.00 6.98
N LYS A 52 19.92 -14.44 5.78
CA LYS A 52 19.43 -13.92 4.49
C LYS A 52 18.11 -14.52 4.03
N LEU A 53 17.87 -15.79 4.36
CA LEU A 53 16.65 -16.51 3.97
C LEU A 53 15.36 -15.84 4.48
N PRO A 54 15.20 -15.51 5.77
CA PRO A 54 13.97 -14.87 6.26
C PRO A 54 13.73 -13.49 5.63
N PHE A 55 14.80 -12.71 5.38
CA PHE A 55 14.69 -11.42 4.69
C PHE A 55 14.16 -11.58 3.25
N LEU A 56 14.69 -12.57 2.52
CA LEU A 56 14.26 -12.86 1.16
C LEU A 56 12.79 -13.31 1.13
N LEU A 57 12.41 -14.21 2.04
CA LEU A 57 11.02 -14.70 2.15
C LEU A 57 10.06 -13.56 2.46
N LEU A 58 10.38 -12.71 3.44
CA LEU A 58 9.56 -11.53 3.77
C LEU A 58 9.43 -10.59 2.57
N SER A 59 10.51 -10.33 1.83
CA SER A 59 10.48 -9.46 0.66
C SER A 59 9.60 -10.01 -0.47
N ILE A 60 9.61 -11.34 -0.69
CA ILE A 60 8.74 -12.01 -1.66
C ILE A 60 7.27 -11.91 -1.23
N VAL A 61 6.98 -12.18 0.05
CA VAL A 61 5.62 -12.05 0.61
C VAL A 61 5.12 -10.61 0.47
N LEU A 62 5.94 -9.62 0.81
CA LEU A 62 5.63 -8.21 0.67
C LEU A 62 5.31 -7.84 -0.78
N SER A 63 6.12 -8.32 -1.72
CA SER A 63 5.91 -8.09 -3.15
C SER A 63 4.60 -8.70 -3.63
N GLY A 64 4.29 -9.93 -3.18
CA GLY A 64 3.03 -10.59 -3.48
C GLY A 64 1.82 -9.82 -2.93
N LEU A 65 1.90 -9.32 -1.70
CA LEU A 65 0.84 -8.51 -1.10
C LEU A 65 0.61 -7.21 -1.88
N TYR A 66 1.65 -6.51 -2.32
CA TYR A 66 1.48 -5.32 -3.16
C TYR A 66 0.82 -5.62 -4.50
N VAL A 67 1.15 -6.76 -5.13
CA VAL A 67 0.49 -7.19 -6.36
C VAL A 67 -0.99 -7.50 -6.11
N ILE A 68 -1.29 -8.23 -5.04
CA ILE A 68 -2.68 -8.55 -4.66
C ILE A 68 -3.46 -7.26 -4.39
N ASN A 69 -2.88 -6.30 -3.66
CA ASN A 69 -3.49 -5.01 -3.40
C ASN A 69 -3.80 -4.27 -4.70
N GLY A 70 -2.82 -4.15 -5.61
CA GLY A 70 -3.03 -3.49 -6.89
C GLY A 70 -4.09 -4.17 -7.78
N VAL A 71 -4.23 -5.49 -7.70
CA VAL A 71 -5.31 -6.21 -8.41
C VAL A 71 -6.67 -5.93 -7.76
N LEU A 72 -6.76 -5.93 -6.43
CA LEU A 72 -7.98 -5.60 -5.70
C LEU A 72 -8.42 -4.15 -5.95
N ASP A 73 -7.48 -3.21 -5.90
CA ASP A 73 -7.75 -1.79 -6.17
C ASP A 73 -8.22 -1.61 -7.60
N SER A 74 -7.54 -2.24 -8.57
CA SER A 74 -7.96 -2.26 -9.98
C SER A 74 -9.37 -2.83 -10.16
N TYR A 75 -9.71 -3.90 -9.43
CA TYR A 75 -11.05 -4.49 -9.47
C TYR A 75 -12.10 -3.54 -8.91
N ILE A 76 -11.88 -2.98 -7.71
CA ILE A 76 -12.78 -2.01 -7.07
C ILE A 76 -13.01 -0.82 -8.01
N VAL A 77 -11.93 -0.30 -8.58
CA VAL A 77 -11.93 0.82 -9.52
C VAL A 77 -12.76 0.52 -10.76
N ASN A 78 -12.56 -0.66 -11.36
CA ASN A 78 -13.29 -1.08 -12.55
C ASN A 78 -14.79 -1.29 -12.24
N THR A 79 -15.11 -1.86 -11.08
CA THR A 79 -16.50 -2.01 -10.62
C THR A 79 -17.17 -0.66 -10.44
N TYR A 80 -16.49 0.31 -9.82
CA TYR A 80 -17.00 1.69 -9.72
C TYR A 80 -17.30 2.31 -11.08
N LEU A 81 -16.36 2.22 -12.03
CA LEU A 81 -16.55 2.76 -13.37
C LEU A 81 -17.71 2.08 -14.11
N ALA A 82 -17.90 0.77 -13.92
CA ALA A 82 -19.00 0.03 -14.50
C ALA A 82 -20.37 0.47 -13.93
N PHE A 83 -20.48 0.69 -12.63
CA PHE A 83 -21.69 1.23 -11.99
C PHE A 83 -21.99 2.66 -12.43
N TRP A 84 -20.95 3.48 -12.59
CA TRP A 84 -21.08 4.84 -13.11
C TRP A 84 -21.60 4.85 -14.55
N ALA A 85 -21.08 3.97 -15.40
CA ALA A 85 -21.50 3.84 -16.79
C ALA A 85 -22.96 3.34 -16.92
N SER A 86 -23.45 2.54 -15.97
CA SER A 86 -24.82 2.02 -15.97
C SER A 86 -25.88 2.98 -15.44
N LYS A 87 -25.50 4.19 -14.98
CA LYS A 87 -26.41 5.19 -14.36
C LYS A 87 -27.22 4.63 -13.18
N VAL A 88 -26.65 3.66 -12.47
CA VAL A 88 -27.22 3.14 -11.22
C VAL A 88 -27.09 4.23 -10.16
N ASP A 89 -28.06 4.30 -9.24
CA ASP A 89 -28.08 5.29 -8.16
C ASP A 89 -26.75 5.29 -7.40
N VAL A 90 -26.21 6.50 -7.18
CA VAL A 90 -24.89 6.72 -6.57
C VAL A 90 -24.79 6.08 -5.18
N ASP A 91 -25.91 6.00 -4.47
CA ASP A 91 -26.01 5.37 -3.15
C ASP A 91 -25.80 3.84 -3.20
N GLU A 92 -26.30 3.16 -4.24
CA GLU A 92 -26.06 1.71 -4.41
C GLU A 92 -24.60 1.43 -4.81
N ALA A 93 -24.00 2.29 -5.63
CA ALA A 93 -22.59 2.18 -6.00
C ALA A 93 -21.66 2.40 -4.80
N ALA A 94 -21.98 3.36 -3.92
CA ALA A 94 -21.23 3.62 -2.69
C ALA A 94 -21.32 2.45 -1.71
N LEU A 95 -22.50 1.83 -1.56
CA LEU A 95 -22.71 0.66 -0.70
C LEU A 95 -21.94 -0.57 -1.19
N TYR A 96 -21.90 -0.81 -2.50
CA TYR A 96 -21.15 -1.93 -3.09
C TYR A 96 -19.65 -1.78 -2.92
N ALA A 97 -19.17 -0.55 -3.00
CA ALA A 97 -17.76 -0.27 -2.92
C ALA A 97 -17.19 -0.09 -1.51
N LEU A 98 -18.03 0.30 -0.53
CA LEU A 98 -17.74 0.11 0.90
C LEU A 98 -17.86 -1.37 1.31
N GLY A 99 -18.24 -2.25 0.38
CA GLY A 99 -18.38 -3.68 0.61
C GLY A 99 -17.08 -4.42 0.87
N THR A 100 -17.20 -5.75 0.89
CA THR A 100 -16.11 -6.71 1.14
C THR A 100 -14.79 -6.45 0.39
N PRO A 101 -14.74 -6.06 -0.90
CA PRO A 101 -13.46 -5.89 -1.58
C PRO A 101 -12.63 -4.71 -1.05
N SER A 102 -13.25 -3.59 -0.66
CA SER A 102 -12.54 -2.45 -0.07
C SER A 102 -12.00 -2.77 1.32
N ALA A 103 -12.79 -3.48 2.14
CA ALA A 103 -12.34 -3.96 3.43
C ALA A 103 -11.15 -4.93 3.29
N VAL A 104 -11.18 -5.83 2.30
CA VAL A 104 -10.07 -6.76 2.03
C VAL A 104 -8.83 -6.00 1.55
N SER A 105 -8.95 -5.02 0.64
CA SER A 105 -7.81 -4.19 0.22
C SER A 105 -7.18 -3.47 1.42
N SER A 106 -8.01 -2.84 2.27
CA SER A 106 -7.53 -2.15 3.49
C SER A 106 -6.77 -3.08 4.45
N ILE A 107 -7.25 -4.32 4.62
CA ILE A 107 -6.58 -5.34 5.44
C ILE A 107 -5.24 -5.74 4.80
N VAL A 108 -5.22 -6.00 3.49
CA VAL A 108 -4.00 -6.37 2.76
C VAL A 108 -2.95 -5.26 2.86
N GLN A 109 -3.35 -4.00 2.69
CA GLN A 109 -2.47 -2.84 2.81
C GLN A 109 -1.92 -2.68 4.25
N THR A 110 -2.76 -2.89 5.27
CA THR A 110 -2.34 -2.84 6.67
C THR A 110 -1.33 -3.94 6.98
N VAL A 111 -1.59 -5.17 6.51
CA VAL A 111 -0.68 -6.32 6.68
C VAL A 111 0.64 -6.08 5.93
N ALA A 112 0.58 -5.56 4.71
CA ALA A 112 1.77 -5.22 3.92
C ALA A 112 2.62 -4.16 4.64
N SER A 113 1.99 -3.12 5.19
CA SER A 113 2.68 -2.06 5.94
C SER A 113 3.34 -2.61 7.21
N ALA A 114 2.62 -3.42 7.99
CA ALA A 114 3.17 -4.07 9.17
C ALA A 114 4.37 -4.98 8.83
N LEU A 115 4.28 -5.74 7.74
CA LEU A 115 5.37 -6.59 7.28
C LEU A 115 6.56 -5.77 6.76
N ALA A 116 6.33 -4.64 6.09
CA ALA A 116 7.39 -3.74 5.65
C ALA A 116 8.19 -3.23 6.85
N ASN A 117 7.48 -2.81 7.91
CA ASN A 117 8.08 -2.35 9.16
C ASN A 117 8.84 -3.47 9.87
N CYS A 118 8.27 -4.66 9.99
CA CYS A 118 8.96 -5.85 10.50
C CYS A 118 10.25 -6.16 9.71
N THR A 119 10.19 -6.03 8.39
CA THR A 119 11.35 -6.28 7.50
C THR A 119 12.44 -5.23 7.72
N MET A 120 12.07 -3.96 7.92
CA MET A 120 13.00 -2.88 8.26
C MET A 120 13.65 -3.11 9.62
N ILE A 121 12.86 -3.45 10.65
CA ILE A 121 13.36 -3.77 12.00
C ILE A 121 14.31 -4.97 11.94
N TYR A 122 13.93 -6.04 11.23
CA TYR A 122 14.76 -7.24 11.06
C TYR A 122 16.10 -6.92 10.37
N ARG A 123 16.09 -6.03 9.36
CA ARG A 123 17.31 -5.57 8.70
C ARG A 123 18.19 -4.75 9.64
N CYS A 124 17.60 -3.84 10.41
CA CYS A 124 18.32 -3.08 11.43
C CYS A 124 18.95 -4.02 12.48
N TYR A 125 18.23 -5.07 12.90
CA TYR A 125 18.74 -6.08 13.82
C TYR A 125 19.93 -6.86 13.25
N CYS A 126 19.87 -7.23 11.97
CA CYS A 126 20.95 -7.98 11.34
C CYS A 126 22.22 -7.15 11.15
N LEU A 127 22.08 -5.85 10.82
CA LEU A 127 23.19 -4.93 10.55
C LEU A 127 23.80 -4.33 11.82
N TYR A 128 22.97 -4.08 12.83
CA TYR A 128 23.33 -3.32 14.04
C TYR A 128 22.99 -4.10 15.30
N SER A 129 23.23 -5.42 15.29
CA SER A 129 23.01 -6.29 16.46
C SER A 129 23.64 -5.75 17.75
N ASP A 130 24.74 -5.01 17.59
CA ASP A 130 25.56 -4.51 18.69
C ASP A 130 25.08 -3.13 19.20
N ARG A 131 24.09 -2.52 18.53
CA ARG A 131 23.58 -1.17 18.82
C ARG A 131 22.04 -1.16 18.84
N ILE A 132 21.47 -1.63 19.95
CA ILE A 132 20.01 -1.77 20.16
C ILE A 132 19.23 -0.47 19.90
N TRP A 133 19.81 0.71 20.16
CA TRP A 133 19.14 2.00 19.91
C TRP A 133 18.77 2.22 18.44
N VAL A 134 19.47 1.58 17.49
CA VAL A 134 19.16 1.67 16.06
C VAL A 134 17.84 0.96 15.72
N LEU A 135 17.38 0.01 16.55
CA LEU A 135 16.08 -0.66 16.43
C LEU A 135 14.91 0.24 16.85
N VAL A 136 15.17 1.23 17.70
CA VAL A 136 14.14 2.14 18.22
C VAL A 136 13.74 3.17 17.16
N VAL A 137 14.65 3.53 16.25
CA VAL A 137 14.39 4.54 15.20
C VAL A 137 13.27 4.14 14.24
N PRO A 138 13.24 2.91 13.66
CA PRO A 138 12.11 2.42 12.88
C PRO A 138 10.77 2.52 13.61
N ILE A 139 10.76 2.12 14.88
CA ILE A 139 9.54 2.06 15.70
C ILE A 139 9.01 3.47 15.96
N LEU A 140 9.89 4.43 16.26
CA LEU A 140 9.51 5.83 16.48
C LEU A 140 9.05 6.52 15.20
N MET A 141 9.62 6.17 14.03
CA MET A 141 9.16 6.70 12.74
C MET A 141 7.74 6.24 12.42
N ASP A 142 7.40 5.00 12.78
CA ASP A 142 6.09 4.39 12.49
C ASP A 142 4.95 4.96 13.38
N THR A 143 5.26 5.31 14.64
CA THR A 143 4.25 5.94 15.53
C THR A 143 3.68 7.25 15.00
N ARG A 144 4.43 7.99 14.16
CA ARG A 144 3.92 9.21 13.51
C ARG A 144 2.85 8.92 12.46
N PHE A 145 2.87 7.73 11.86
CA PHE A 145 1.85 7.28 10.90
C PHE A 145 0.54 6.94 11.61
N VAL A 146 0.61 6.30 12.79
CA VAL A 146 -0.55 5.94 13.62
C VAL A 146 -1.22 7.17 14.26
N TYR A 147 -0.44 8.19 14.65
CA TYR A 147 -1.00 9.43 15.22
C TYR A 147 -1.41 10.49 14.17
N GLY A 148 -0.98 10.34 12.92
CA GLY A 148 -1.32 11.26 11.82
C GLY A 148 -2.68 10.99 11.18
N SER A 149 -3.12 9.73 11.11
CA SER A 149 -4.39 9.35 10.48
C SER A 149 -5.64 9.62 11.34
N GLY A 150 -5.47 9.89 12.64
CA GLY A 150 -6.57 10.16 13.58
C GLY A 150 -7.02 11.62 13.66
N ARG A 151 -6.42 12.55 12.91
CA ARG A 151 -6.74 14.00 13.00
C ARG A 151 -7.63 14.56 11.89
N HIS A 152 -8.16 13.73 11.00
CA HIS A 152 -9.07 14.20 9.93
C HIS A 152 -10.55 13.79 10.12
N PHE A 153 -10.95 13.32 11.30
CA PHE A 153 -12.34 12.94 11.58
C PHE A 153 -13.11 13.90 12.50
N ASN A 154 -12.51 15.00 12.94
CA ASN A 154 -13.18 16.04 13.72
C ASN A 154 -12.61 17.39 13.28
N ASP A 155 -13.12 17.93 12.17
CA ASP A 155 -13.33 19.36 11.94
C ASP A 155 -14.30 19.51 10.76
#